data_AF-A0A0F9R9K2-F1
#
_entry.id   AF-A0A0F9R9K2-F1
#
_cell.length_a   1.000
_cell.length_b   1.000
_cell.length_c   1.000
_cell.angle_alpha   90.00
_cell.angle_beta   90.00
_cell.angle_gamma   90.00
#
_symmetry.space_group_name_H-M   'P 1'
#
loop_
_entity.id
_entity.type
_entity.pdbx_description
1 polymer ?
#
loop_
_entity_poly.entity_id
_entity_poly.type
_entity_poly.pdbx_seq_one_letter_code
_entity_poly.pdbx_strand_id
1 'polypeptide(L)' 'MALPKRKHSNSRTGKRRSHDALDPPNIPSFESAKKTSGYRSKRFICPHCKQIKRPHTICHNCGYYHGRQVIAVERT' A
#
# COMPACT_ATOMS: atom_id res chain seq x y z
N MET A 1 -11.91 24.57 -31.91
CA MET A 1 -11.42 23.50 -31.01
C MET A 1 -10.27 22.77 -31.70
N ALA A 2 -9.21 22.43 -30.97
CA ALA A 2 -8.12 21.65 -31.55
C ALA A 2 -8.56 20.18 -31.70
N LEU A 3 -8.51 19.67 -32.93
CA LEU A 3 -8.86 18.29 -33.25
C LEU A 3 -7.64 17.56 -33.83
N PRO A 4 -7.44 16.28 -33.49
CA PRO A 4 -6.38 15.48 -34.10
C PRO A 4 -6.67 15.29 -35.59
N LYS A 5 -5.74 15.72 -36.45
CA LYS A 5 -5.89 15.61 -37.91
C LYS A 5 -5.92 14.16 -38.41
N ARG A 6 -5.29 13.24 -37.68
CA ARG A 6 -5.20 11.81 -38.00
C ARG A 6 -5.20 10.95 -36.73
N LYS A 7 -5.65 9.70 -36.87
CA LYS A 7 -5.54 8.68 -35.82
C LYS A 7 -4.07 8.35 -35.56
N HIS A 8 -3.65 8.34 -34.29
CA HIS A 8 -2.33 7.84 -33.91
C HIS A 8 -2.27 6.32 -34.06
N SER A 9 -1.15 5.79 -34.57
CA SER A 9 -0.97 4.35 -34.69
C SER A 9 -0.92 3.68 -33.31
N ASN A 10 -1.24 2.37 -33.28
CA ASN A 10 -1.15 1.57 -32.06
C ASN A 10 0.27 1.57 -31.49
N SER A 11 1.29 1.58 -32.35
CA SER A 11 2.70 1.70 -31.93
C SER A 11 2.99 3.03 -31.21
N ARG A 12 2.49 4.16 -31.72
CA ARG A 12 2.66 5.48 -31.04
C ARG A 12 1.93 5.52 -29.71
N THR A 13 0.74 4.91 -29.65
CA THR A 13 -0.02 4.81 -28.40
C THR A 13 0.69 3.93 -27.38
N GLY A 14 1.23 2.78 -27.79
CA GLY A 14 2.01 1.88 -26.91
C GLY A 14 3.28 2.54 -26.38
N LYS A 15 4.05 3.23 -27.24
CA LYS A 15 5.24 4.00 -26.83
C LYS A 15 4.89 5.14 -25.87
N ARG A 16 3.74 5.79 -26.05
CA ARG A 16 3.30 6.82 -25.11
C ARG A 16 2.98 6.24 -23.74
N ARG A 17 2.40 5.04 -23.69
CA ARG A 17 2.01 4.33 -22.45
C ARG A 17 3.11 3.47 -21.83
N SER A 18 4.36 3.55 -22.31
CA SER A 18 5.45 2.71 -21.80
C SER A 18 5.81 2.99 -20.35
N HIS A 19 5.50 4.19 -19.87
CA HIS A 19 5.80 4.65 -18.52
C HIS A 19 4.57 4.69 -17.61
N ASP A 20 3.42 4.19 -18.07
CA ASP A 20 2.16 4.18 -17.31
C ASP A 20 2.07 3.00 -16.32
N ALA A 21 3.18 2.29 -16.08
CA ALA A 21 3.22 1.18 -15.13
C ALA A 21 2.98 1.69 -13.70
N LEU A 22 2.13 0.99 -12.95
CA LEU A 22 1.84 1.33 -11.56
C LEU A 22 2.92 0.73 -10.64
N ASP A 23 3.49 1.54 -9.77
CA ASP A 23 4.40 1.07 -8.73
C ASP A 23 3.62 0.51 -7.54
N PRO A 24 3.80 -0.77 -7.17
CA PRO A 24 3.14 -1.34 -6.02
C PRO A 24 3.67 -0.71 -4.73
N PRO A 25 2.81 -0.50 -3.71
CA PRO A 25 3.27 0.02 -2.44
C PRO A 25 4.20 -0.98 -1.74
N ASN A 26 5.25 -0.48 -1.09
CA ASN A 26 6.17 -1.29 -0.29
C ASN A 26 5.53 -1.74 1.03
N ILE A 27 4.55 -2.64 0.91
CA ILE A 27 3.85 -3.29 2.02
C ILE A 27 4.12 -4.79 1.88
N PRO A 28 4.84 -5.43 2.82
CA PRO A 28 5.16 -6.85 2.73
C PRO A 28 3.90 -7.71 2.86
N SER A 29 3.91 -8.89 2.24
CA SER A 29 2.89 -9.92 2.48
C SER A 29 2.99 -10.48 3.91
N PHE A 30 1.90 -11.05 4.43
CA PHE A 30 1.82 -11.51 5.84
C PHE A 30 2.92 -12.48 6.21
N GLU A 31 3.23 -13.43 5.32
CA GLU A 31 4.31 -14.40 5.51
C GLU A 31 5.70 -13.75 5.46
N SER A 32 5.91 -12.79 4.56
CA SER A 32 7.18 -12.09 4.40
C SER A 32 7.51 -11.20 5.61
N ALA A 33 6.48 -10.54 6.16
CA ALA A 33 6.60 -9.71 7.35
C ALA A 33 6.91 -10.56 8.60
N LYS A 34 6.34 -11.76 8.71
CA LYS A 34 6.56 -12.67 9.84
C LYS A 34 7.92 -13.37 9.79
N LYS A 35 8.47 -13.61 8.60
CA LYS A 35 9.79 -14.22 8.39
C LYS A 35 10.98 -13.32 8.75
N THR A 36 10.81 -11.99 8.68
CA THR A 36 11.90 -11.06 8.99
C THR A 36 12.00 -10.83 10.50
N SER A 37 13.00 -11.43 11.15
CA SER A 37 13.28 -11.16 12.56
C SER A 37 13.84 -9.74 12.75
N GLY A 38 13.36 -9.02 13.77
CA GLY A 38 13.91 -7.72 14.19
C GLY A 38 13.02 -6.50 13.93
N TYR A 39 13.64 -5.30 13.86
CA TYR A 39 12.92 -4.02 13.82
C TYR A 39 12.05 -3.82 12.55
N ARG A 40 12.40 -4.50 11.45
CA ARG A 40 11.67 -4.44 10.17
C ARG A 40 10.27 -5.02 10.27
N SER A 41 10.05 -6.10 11.03
CA SER A 41 8.70 -6.66 11.22
C SER A 41 7.82 -5.80 12.13
N LYS A 42 8.38 -5.13 13.16
CA LYS A 42 7.64 -4.25 14.08
C LYS A 42 6.98 -3.04 13.40
N ARG A 43 7.53 -2.58 12.27
CA ARG A 43 7.01 -1.42 11.54
C ARG A 43 5.73 -1.75 10.77
N PHE A 44 5.68 -2.94 10.17
CA PHE A 44 4.54 -3.40 9.37
C PHE A 44 3.54 -4.23 10.17
N ILE A 45 3.96 -4.88 11.25
CA ILE A 45 3.08 -5.69 12.10
C ILE A 45 2.56 -4.86 13.26
N CYS A 46 1.24 -4.85 13.45
CA CYS A 46 0.63 -4.22 14.60
C CYS A 46 0.98 -5.00 15.89
N PRO A 47 1.50 -4.34 16.95
CA PRO A 47 1.81 -5.02 18.22
C PRO A 47 0.56 -5.57 18.93
N HIS A 48 -0.62 -5.00 18.66
CA HIS A 48 -1.86 -5.36 19.35
C HIS A 48 -2.59 -6.53 18.66
N CYS A 49 -2.92 -6.40 17.37
CA CYS A 49 -3.69 -7.41 16.64
C CYS A 49 -2.84 -8.30 15.70
N LYS A 50 -1.52 -8.07 15.61
CA LYS A 50 -0.57 -8.83 14.76
C LYS A 50 -0.88 -8.83 13.25
N GLN A 51 -1.84 -8.02 12.81
CA GLN A 51 -2.12 -7.81 11.40
C GLN A 51 -1.13 -6.82 10.77
N ILE A 52 -1.01 -6.88 9.44
CA ILE A 52 -0.23 -5.90 8.69
C ILE A 52 -0.93 -4.55 8.74
N LYS A 53 -0.14 -3.52 8.99
CA LYS A 53 -0.53 -2.12 8.91
C LYS A 53 0.50 -1.36 8.07
N ARG A 54 0.07 -0.22 7.55
CA ARG A 54 1.00 0.73 6.95
C ARG A 54 1.94 1.32 8.03
N PRO A 55 3.21 1.55 7.70
CA PRO A 55 4.16 2.17 8.62
C PRO A 55 3.71 3.60 8.96
N HIS A 56 3.94 4.04 10.20
CA HIS A 56 3.60 5.38 10.70
C HIS A 56 2.11 5.76 10.65
N THR A 57 1.21 4.80 10.45
CA THR A 57 -0.25 5.04 10.52
C THR A 57 -0.91 4.23 11.63
N ILE A 58 -2.14 4.62 11.98
CA ILE A 58 -3.02 3.88 12.88
C ILE A 58 -3.36 2.52 12.24
N CYS A 59 -3.41 1.45 13.04
CA CYS A 59 -3.92 0.17 12.55
C CYS A 59 -5.43 0.25 12.36
N HIS A 60 -5.93 0.05 11.14
CA HIS A 60 -7.35 0.20 10.83
C HIS A 60 -8.21 -0.92 11.43
N ASN A 61 -7.60 -2.08 11.73
CA ASN A 61 -8.31 -3.21 12.32
C ASN A 61 -8.53 -3.07 13.84
N CYS A 62 -7.58 -2.49 14.59
CA CYS A 62 -7.71 -2.38 16.04
C CYS A 62 -7.76 -0.95 16.57
N GLY A 63 -7.49 0.07 15.74
CA GLY A 63 -7.51 1.47 16.14
C GLY A 63 -6.32 1.94 16.99
N TYR A 64 -5.29 1.10 17.17
CA TYR A 64 -4.12 1.43 18.00
C TYR A 64 -2.99 2.09 17.20
N TYR A 65 -2.33 3.06 17.84
CA TYR A 65 -1.10 3.72 17.38
C TYR A 65 -0.18 3.98 18.58
N HIS A 66 1.09 3.56 18.48
CA HIS A 66 2.09 3.71 19.56
C HIS A 66 1.62 3.25 20.95
N GLY A 67 0.83 2.17 21.01
CA GLY A 67 0.34 1.58 22.26
C GLY A 67 -0.90 2.24 22.86
N ARG A 68 -1.42 3.31 22.24
CA ARG A 68 -2.68 3.95 22.65
C ARG A 68 -3.77 3.64 21.64
N GLN A 69 -5.01 3.49 22.11
CA GLN A 69 -6.18 3.38 21.26
C GLN A 69 -6.59 4.79 20.83
N VAL A 70 -6.55 5.06 19.52
CA VAL A 70 -6.90 6.37 18.94
C VAL A 70 -8.31 6.34 18.37
N ILE A 71 -8.73 5.18 17.84
CA ILE A 71 -10.06 4.97 17.27
C ILE A 71 -10.71 3.80 18.03
N ALA A 72 -11.92 4.01 18.53
CA ALA A 72 -12.77 2.93 19.00
C ALA A 72 -13.34 2.21 17.76
N VAL A 73 -12.78 1.05 17.43
CA VAL A 73 -13.26 0.19 16.35
C VAL A 73 -14.12 -0.89 16.98
N GLU A 74 -15.40 -0.94 16.63
CA GLU A 74 -16.30 -2.03 17.01
C GLU A 74 -15.89 -3.29 16.25
N ARG A 75 -15.73 -4.42 16.95
CA ARG A 75 -15.40 -5.70 16.33
C ARG A 75 -16.69 -6.38 15.93
N THR A 76 -17.09 -6.24 14.67
CA THR A 76 -18.11 -7.10 14.03
C THR A 76 -17.59 -8.52 13.83
#